data_AF-A0A914D8B8-F1
#
_entry.id   AF-A0A914D8B8-F1
#
_cell.length_a   1.000
_cell.length_b   1.000
_cell.length_c   1.000
_cell.angle_alpha   90.00
_cell.angle_beta   90.00
_cell.angle_gamma   90.00
#
_symmetry.space_group_name_H-M   'P 1'
#
loop_
_entity.id
_entity.type
_entity.pdbx_description
1 polymer ?
#
loop_
_entity_poly.entity_id
_entity_poly.type
_entity_poly.pdbx_seq_one_letter_code
_entity_poly.pdbx_strand_id
1 'polypeptide(L)'
;VYIRSTDVNRTLVSAYSNLAGMYPVGVPGVDYPGDYDKWPSKWTPIPVHTIPEDMDHIGNIFAPCPRADELDEFIRNSSEFKQYDIEYKEFFALISQKTGKRFTFDNIHELHDTQYIESIYNLTQPEWMTPDVVSTIRNLSRASNEFVYGISKPYVPEMIKLRGGSMLKALVDKMNYKIACNQPENDNSHHCKWIQ
;
A
#
# COMPACT_ATOMS: atom_id res chain seq x y z
N VAL A 1 -1.16 -19.38 -12.31
CA VAL A 1 -1.42 -18.26 -11.37
C VAL A 1 -0.45 -17.12 -11.68
N TYR A 2 -0.88 -15.87 -11.53
CA TYR A 2 -0.02 -14.70 -11.71
C TYR A 2 0.03 -13.89 -10.42
N ILE A 3 1.21 -13.74 -9.84
CA ILE A 3 1.41 -12.99 -8.60
C ILE A 3 2.28 -11.77 -8.87
N ARG A 4 1.85 -10.63 -8.35
CA ARG A 4 2.57 -9.37 -8.46
C ARG A 4 2.69 -8.75 -7.07
N SER A 5 3.86 -8.21 -6.77
CA SER A 5 4.09 -7.42 -5.56
C SER A 5 4.84 -6.14 -5.91
N THR A 6 4.77 -5.13 -5.05
CA THR A 6 5.66 -3.96 -5.14
C THR A 6 7.09 -4.38 -4.83
N ASP A 7 8.08 -3.62 -5.33
CA ASP A 7 9.50 -3.93 -5.16
C ASP A 7 10.01 -3.49 -3.77
N VAL A 8 9.42 -4.08 -2.72
CA VAL A 8 9.76 -3.80 -1.33
C VAL A 8 9.86 -5.11 -0.58
N ASN A 9 10.94 -5.29 0.20
CA ASN A 9 11.20 -6.54 0.92
C ASN A 9 9.99 -7.06 1.70
N ARG A 10 9.29 -6.18 2.45
CA ARG A 10 8.13 -6.59 3.26
C ARG A 10 6.97 -7.13 2.42
N THR A 11 6.74 -6.59 1.22
CA THR A 11 5.62 -7.02 0.35
C THR A 11 6.00 -8.27 -0.44
N LEU A 12 7.26 -8.41 -0.87
CA LEU A 12 7.76 -9.64 -1.49
C LEU A 12 7.74 -10.82 -0.51
N VAL A 13 8.27 -10.63 0.71
CA VAL A 13 8.25 -11.66 1.76
C VAL A 13 6.81 -12.02 2.14
N SER A 14 5.91 -11.04 2.23
CA SER A 14 4.49 -11.30 2.49
C SER A 14 3.85 -12.13 1.36
N ALA A 15 4.14 -11.81 0.09
CA ALA A 15 3.64 -12.56 -1.04
C ALA A 15 4.12 -14.02 -1.01
N TYR A 16 5.42 -14.27 -0.78
CA TYR A 16 5.94 -15.63 -0.66
C TYR A 16 5.38 -16.38 0.55
N SER A 17 5.20 -15.71 1.69
CA SER A 17 4.59 -16.30 2.88
C SER A 17 3.14 -16.73 2.62
N ASN A 18 2.38 -15.89 1.91
CA ASN A 18 1.02 -16.22 1.49
C ASN A 18 1.02 -17.43 0.52
N LEU A 19 1.92 -17.44 -0.47
CA LEU A 19 2.02 -18.52 -1.46
C LEU A 19 2.44 -19.86 -0.84
N ALA A 20 3.33 -19.85 0.15
CA ALA A 20 3.69 -21.06 0.88
C ALA A 20 2.48 -21.69 1.61
N GLY A 21 1.56 -20.86 2.11
CA GLY A 21 0.30 -21.34 2.69
C GLY A 21 -0.76 -21.74 1.66
N MET A 22 -0.85 -21.00 0.54
CA MET A 22 -1.87 -21.22 -0.50
C MET A 22 -1.56 -22.43 -1.39
N TYR A 23 -0.28 -22.69 -1.66
CA TYR A 23 0.19 -23.80 -2.50
C TYR A 23 1.23 -24.67 -1.77
N PRO A 24 0.83 -25.34 -0.67
CA PRO A 24 1.74 -26.09 0.19
C PRO A 24 2.21 -27.41 -0.43
N VAL A 25 1.58 -27.86 -1.53
CA VAL A 25 1.87 -29.11 -2.22
C VAL A 25 2.15 -28.81 -3.69
N GLY A 26 3.32 -29.26 -4.15
CA GLY A 26 3.69 -29.30 -5.57
C GLY A 26 4.09 -30.72 -5.97
N VAL A 27 4.21 -30.97 -7.26
CA VAL A 27 4.58 -32.26 -7.84
C VAL A 27 6.12 -32.37 -7.94
N PRO A 28 6.78 -33.32 -7.23
CA PRO A 28 8.21 -33.57 -7.37
C PRO A 28 8.58 -33.87 -8.83
N GLY A 29 9.68 -33.29 -9.32
CA GLY A 29 10.15 -33.43 -10.69
C GLY A 29 9.43 -32.55 -11.72
N VAL A 30 8.37 -31.84 -11.32
CA VAL A 30 7.62 -30.89 -12.18
C VAL A 30 7.70 -29.49 -11.60
N ASP A 31 7.22 -29.30 -10.37
CA ASP A 31 7.16 -27.99 -9.72
C ASP A 31 8.42 -27.68 -8.91
N TYR A 32 9.14 -28.72 -8.47
CA TYR A 32 10.44 -28.62 -7.79
C TYR A 32 11.29 -29.87 -8.03
N PRO A 33 12.62 -29.83 -7.76
CA PRO A 33 13.49 -30.98 -7.98
C PRO A 33 13.02 -32.23 -7.23
N GLY A 34 12.79 -33.34 -7.95
CA GLY A 34 12.25 -34.59 -7.38
C GLY A 34 13.27 -35.40 -6.60
N ASP A 35 14.54 -35.39 -7.03
CA ASP A 35 15.62 -36.21 -6.47
C ASP A 35 16.59 -35.37 -5.60
N TYR A 36 16.05 -34.46 -4.80
CA TYR A 36 16.86 -33.60 -3.92
C TYR A 36 16.29 -33.56 -2.51
N ASP A 37 16.82 -34.42 -1.64
CA ASP A 37 16.39 -34.60 -0.24
C ASP A 37 16.48 -33.33 0.62
N LYS A 38 17.23 -32.31 0.16
CA LYS A 38 17.37 -31.01 0.84
C LYS A 38 16.32 -29.99 0.39
N TRP A 39 15.46 -30.31 -0.57
CA TRP A 39 14.37 -29.41 -0.95
C TRP A 39 13.32 -29.34 0.16
N PRO A 40 12.78 -28.15 0.50
CA PRO A 40 11.74 -28.05 1.51
C PRO A 40 10.47 -28.81 1.07
N SER A 41 10.03 -29.78 1.87
CA SER A 41 8.94 -30.72 1.54
C SER A 41 7.53 -30.10 1.44
N LYS A 42 7.38 -28.80 1.74
CA LYS A 42 6.10 -28.07 1.74
C LYS A 42 6.23 -26.69 1.10
N TRP A 43 7.11 -26.57 0.12
CA TRP A 43 7.31 -25.32 -0.59
C TRP A 43 7.31 -25.56 -2.09
N THR A 44 6.36 -24.92 -2.74
CA THR A 44 6.26 -24.84 -4.19
C THR A 44 6.79 -23.48 -4.63
N PRO A 45 7.85 -23.42 -5.46
CA PRO A 45 8.39 -22.16 -5.92
C PRO A 45 7.43 -21.52 -6.92
N ILE A 46 6.69 -20.50 -6.49
CA ILE A 46 5.78 -19.75 -7.36
C ILE A 46 6.38 -18.37 -7.63
N PRO A 47 6.50 -17.95 -8.89
CA PRO A 47 7.09 -16.65 -9.22
C PRO A 47 6.22 -15.50 -8.70
N VAL A 48 6.88 -14.55 -8.04
CA VAL A 48 6.32 -13.25 -7.68
C VAL A 48 6.97 -12.22 -8.58
N HIS A 49 6.19 -11.59 -9.44
CA HIS A 49 6.67 -10.56 -10.35
C HIS A 49 6.69 -9.20 -9.65
N THR A 50 7.71 -8.42 -9.93
CA THR A 50 7.82 -7.04 -9.47
C THR A 50 8.47 -6.18 -10.54
N ILE A 51 8.34 -4.86 -10.39
CA ILE A 51 9.02 -3.85 -11.20
C ILE A 51 9.51 -2.74 -10.27
N PRO A 52 10.55 -1.98 -10.65
CA PRO A 52 11.06 -0.87 -9.85
C PRO A 52 9.95 0.07 -9.37
N GLU A 53 10.06 0.53 -8.11
CA GLU A 53 9.02 1.26 -7.38
C GLU A 53 8.58 2.57 -8.06
N ASP A 54 9.50 3.26 -8.72
CA ASP A 54 9.26 4.50 -9.47
C ASP A 54 8.55 4.29 -10.82
N MET A 55 8.54 3.05 -11.31
CA MET A 55 7.78 2.66 -12.51
C MET A 55 6.48 1.93 -12.16
N ASP A 56 6.21 1.69 -10.87
CA ASP A 56 5.06 0.92 -10.41
C ASP A 56 3.78 1.77 -10.26
N HIS A 57 3.19 2.20 -11.37
CA HIS A 57 1.92 2.93 -11.34
C HIS A 57 0.68 2.09 -10.96
N ILE A 58 0.82 0.78 -10.71
CA ILE A 58 -0.29 -0.11 -10.32
C ILE A 58 -0.27 -0.37 -8.82
N GLY A 59 0.88 -0.76 -8.28
CA GLY A 59 1.10 -1.13 -6.89
C GLY A 59 1.63 0.00 -6.01
N ASN A 60 2.33 0.99 -6.60
CA ASN A 60 2.78 2.18 -5.90
C ASN A 60 1.93 3.39 -6.32
N ILE A 61 1.02 3.78 -5.44
CA ILE A 61 0.14 4.95 -5.63
C ILE A 61 0.89 6.29 -5.62
N PHE A 62 2.16 6.29 -5.19
CA PHE A 62 3.06 7.43 -5.13
C PHE A 62 4.17 7.36 -6.19
N ALA A 63 4.05 6.47 -7.18
CA ALA A 63 4.96 6.47 -8.32
C ALA A 63 4.93 7.86 -9.00
N PRO A 64 6.08 8.38 -9.47
CA PRO A 64 6.21 9.71 -10.09
C PRO A 64 5.04 10.08 -11.01
N CYS A 65 4.34 11.16 -10.66
CA CYS A 65 3.19 11.64 -11.40
C CYS A 65 3.09 13.17 -11.24
N PRO A 66 3.59 13.97 -12.21
CA PRO A 66 3.60 15.43 -12.08
C PRO A 66 2.22 16.04 -11.80
N ARG A 67 1.16 15.44 -12.37
CA ARG A 67 -0.21 15.91 -12.11
C ARG A 67 -0.67 15.62 -10.69
N ALA A 68 -0.27 14.49 -10.10
CA ALA A 68 -0.57 14.21 -8.70
C ALA A 68 0.17 15.20 -7.79
N ASP A 69 1.41 15.55 -8.12
CA ASP A 69 2.20 16.54 -7.36
C ASP A 69 1.53 17.92 -7.38
N GLU A 70 1.05 18.39 -8.53
CA GLU A 70 0.29 19.64 -8.65
C GLU A 70 -0.99 19.64 -7.80
N LEU A 71 -1.72 18.52 -7.78
CA LEU A 71 -2.94 18.39 -6.99
C LEU A 71 -2.64 18.31 -5.50
N ASP A 72 -1.57 17.64 -5.10
CA ASP A 72 -1.10 17.56 -3.72
C ASP A 72 -0.71 18.95 -3.21
N GLU A 73 0.04 19.72 -4.01
CA GLU A 73 0.37 21.11 -3.70
C GLU A 73 -0.89 21.99 -3.56
N PHE A 74 -1.85 21.86 -4.48
CA PHE A 74 -3.14 22.55 -4.39
C PHE A 74 -3.87 22.23 -3.09
N ILE A 75 -3.95 20.94 -2.72
CA ILE A 75 -4.63 20.48 -1.50
C ILE A 75 -3.94 21.05 -0.25
N ARG A 76 -2.60 20.95 -0.19
CA ARG A 76 -1.80 21.46 0.94
C ARG A 76 -1.87 22.97 1.09
N ASN A 77 -2.13 23.67 -0.02
CA ASN A 77 -2.29 25.12 -0.01
C ASN A 77 -3.69 25.60 0.37
N SER A 78 -4.68 24.71 0.43
CA SER A 78 -6.05 25.04 0.83
C SER A 78 -6.16 25.54 2.27
N SER A 79 -7.18 26.36 2.53
CA SER A 79 -7.50 26.83 3.89
C SER A 79 -7.80 25.68 4.84
N GLU A 80 -8.48 24.65 4.35
CA GLU A 80 -8.93 23.49 5.10
C GLU A 80 -7.77 22.64 5.60
N PHE A 81 -6.75 22.45 4.77
CA PHE A 81 -5.53 21.75 5.18
C PHE A 81 -4.74 22.58 6.20
N LYS A 82 -4.50 23.85 5.90
CA LYS A 82 -3.74 24.77 6.76
C LYS A 82 -4.41 25.03 8.11
N GLN A 83 -5.73 24.90 8.19
CA GLN A 83 -6.49 25.09 9.43
C GLN A 83 -6.06 24.09 10.52
N TYR A 84 -5.66 22.87 10.17
CA TYR A 84 -5.19 21.89 11.16
C TYR A 84 -3.90 22.33 11.85
N ASP A 85 -2.94 22.90 11.11
CA ASP A 85 -1.71 23.43 11.72
C ASP A 85 -1.98 24.64 12.62
N ILE A 86 -3.04 25.41 12.34
CA ILE A 86 -3.46 26.54 13.18
C ILE A 86 -4.15 26.03 14.46
N GLU A 87 -5.12 25.13 14.32
CA GLU A 87 -5.94 24.61 15.41
C GLU A 87 -5.11 23.76 16.39
N TYR A 88 -4.19 22.94 15.87
CA TYR A 88 -3.36 22.03 16.66
C TYR A 88 -1.94 22.56 16.88
N LYS A 89 -1.72 23.88 16.71
CA LYS A 89 -0.39 24.51 16.81
C LYS A 89 0.35 24.15 18.09
N GLU A 90 -0.32 24.25 19.24
CA GLU A 90 0.28 23.95 20.54
C GLU A 90 0.57 22.46 20.72
N PHE A 91 -0.31 21.60 20.20
CA PHE A 91 -0.12 20.16 20.20
C PHE A 91 1.10 19.75 19.36
N PHE A 92 1.22 20.29 18.15
CA PHE A 92 2.38 20.05 17.29
C PHE A 92 3.68 20.57 17.92
N ALA A 93 3.64 21.72 18.60
CA ALA A 93 4.80 22.23 19.34
C ALA A 93 5.21 21.29 20.49
N LEU A 94 4.24 20.78 21.25
CA LEU A 94 4.47 19.83 22.34
C LEU A 94 5.12 18.55 21.83
N ILE A 95 4.52 17.87 20.84
CA ILE A 95 5.07 16.60 20.34
C ILE A 95 6.41 16.82 19.64
N SER A 96 6.61 17.97 18.99
CA SER A 96 7.91 18.29 18.38
C SER A 96 9.00 18.43 19.44
N GLN A 97 8.69 19.09 20.56
CA GLN A 97 9.60 19.19 21.69
C GLN A 97 9.90 17.82 22.31
N LYS A 98 8.89 16.96 22.46
CA LYS A 98 9.03 15.65 23.10
C LYS A 98 9.79 14.63 22.25
N THR A 99 9.66 14.70 20.93
CA THR A 99 10.26 13.75 19.99
C THR A 99 11.60 14.22 19.42
N GLY A 100 11.88 15.53 19.48
CA GLY A 100 13.05 16.14 18.83
C GLY A 100 12.92 16.27 17.30
N LYS A 101 11.79 15.87 16.71
CA LYS A 101 11.48 16.04 15.28
C LYS A 101 10.35 17.04 15.12
N ARG A 102 10.44 17.94 14.14
CA ARG A 102 9.34 18.86 13.82
C ARG A 102 8.15 18.08 13.25
N PHE A 103 7.02 18.15 13.93
CA PHE A 103 5.74 17.64 13.47
C PHE A 103 4.78 18.76 13.07
N THR A 104 3.98 18.46 12.06
CA THR A 104 2.91 19.28 11.49
C THR A 104 1.79 18.33 11.06
N PHE A 105 0.69 18.88 10.55
CA PHE A 105 -0.39 18.06 10.01
C PHE A 105 0.06 17.15 8.84
N ASP A 106 1.05 17.58 8.06
CA ASP A 106 1.60 16.82 6.95
C ASP A 106 2.22 15.48 7.37
N ASN A 107 3.09 15.51 8.38
CA ASN A 107 3.93 14.37 8.74
C ASN A 107 3.50 13.65 10.03
N ILE A 108 2.34 14.00 10.59
CA ILE A 108 1.82 13.37 11.83
C ILE A 108 1.60 11.85 11.69
N HIS A 109 1.38 11.37 10.46
CA HIS A 109 1.21 9.95 10.16
C HIS A 109 2.44 9.11 10.54
N GLU A 110 3.64 9.69 10.50
CA GLU A 110 4.87 8.98 10.87
C GLU A 110 4.92 8.65 12.37
N LEU A 111 4.49 9.60 13.21
CA LEU A 111 4.42 9.37 14.67
C LEU A 111 3.31 8.39 15.01
N HIS A 112 2.18 8.48 14.30
CA HIS A 112 1.08 7.53 14.45
C HIS A 112 1.52 6.09 14.14
N ASP A 113 2.20 5.89 13.01
CA ASP A 113 2.68 4.56 12.61
C ASP A 113 3.67 3.99 13.64
N THR A 114 4.66 4.79 14.05
CA THR A 114 5.63 4.40 15.07
C THR A 114 4.95 4.00 16.38
N GLN A 115 4.09 4.88 16.91
CA GLN A 115 3.36 4.64 18.16
C GLN A 115 2.51 3.37 18.08
N TYR A 116 1.83 3.16 16.94
CA TYR A 116 0.94 2.02 16.75
C TYR A 116 1.72 0.71 16.73
N ILE A 117 2.82 0.66 15.97
CA ILE A 117 3.69 -0.51 15.89
C ILE A 117 4.30 -0.83 17.26
N GLU A 118 4.85 0.16 17.96
CA GLU A 118 5.40 -0.06 19.29
C GLU A 118 4.35 -0.64 20.27
N SER A 119 3.11 -0.17 20.18
CA SER A 119 2.01 -0.65 21.02
C SER A 119 1.64 -2.10 20.74
N ILE A 120 1.54 -2.52 19.47
CA ILE A 120 1.20 -3.92 19.14
C ILE A 120 2.32 -4.91 19.50
N TYR A 121 3.55 -4.42 19.65
CA TYR A 121 4.70 -5.21 20.12
C TYR A 121 4.99 -5.02 21.63
N ASN A 122 4.07 -4.41 22.38
CA ASN A 122 4.17 -4.18 23.83
C ASN A 122 5.46 -3.45 24.26
N LEU A 123 5.97 -2.55 23.42
CA LEU A 123 7.12 -1.73 23.78
C LEU A 123 6.70 -0.60 24.74
N THR A 124 7.60 -0.27 25.67
CA THR A 124 7.34 0.77 26.66
C THR A 124 7.17 2.12 25.99
N GLN A 125 6.04 2.78 26.28
CA GLN A 125 5.73 4.12 25.79
C GLN A 125 6.24 5.18 26.78
N PRO A 126 6.64 6.36 26.29
CA PRO A 126 7.03 7.45 27.18
C PRO A 126 5.81 7.98 27.96
N GLU A 127 6.02 8.48 29.17
CA GLU A 127 4.93 8.89 30.08
C GLU A 127 3.97 9.94 29.50
N TRP A 128 4.44 10.76 28.56
CA TRP A 128 3.63 11.80 27.92
C TRP A 128 2.70 11.26 26.81
N MET A 129 2.90 10.03 26.34
CA MET A 129 2.00 9.35 25.39
C MET A 129 0.76 8.80 26.09
N THR A 130 -0.07 9.72 26.62
CA THR A 130 -1.34 9.37 27.25
C THR A 130 -2.36 8.88 26.21
N PRO A 131 -3.43 8.18 26.62
CA PRO A 131 -4.49 7.75 25.70
C PRO A 131 -5.08 8.89 24.84
N ASP A 132 -5.21 10.09 25.41
CA ASP A 132 -5.73 11.27 24.70
C ASP A 132 -4.75 11.77 23.63
N VAL A 133 -3.44 11.78 23.93
CA VAL A 133 -2.39 12.14 22.97
C VAL A 133 -2.38 11.14 21.81
N VAL A 134 -2.41 9.84 22.11
CA VAL A 134 -2.46 8.76 21.11
C VAL A 134 -3.71 8.88 20.24
N SER A 135 -4.88 9.12 20.85
CA SER A 135 -6.14 9.32 20.12
C SER A 135 -6.08 10.53 19.18
N THR A 136 -5.49 11.63 19.65
CA THR A 136 -5.30 12.86 18.86
C THR A 136 -4.38 12.62 17.67
N ILE A 137 -3.22 11.97 17.87
CA ILE A 137 -2.28 11.59 16.80
C ILE A 137 -2.97 10.74 15.73
N ARG A 138 -3.72 9.71 16.15
CA ARG A 138 -4.46 8.84 15.22
C ARG A 138 -5.51 9.60 14.43
N ASN A 139 -6.28 10.46 15.08
CA ASN A 139 -7.34 11.23 14.41
C ASN A 139 -6.75 12.21 13.38
N LEU A 140 -5.66 12.91 13.74
CA LEU A 140 -4.94 13.79 12.82
C LEU A 140 -4.32 13.01 11.66
N SER A 141 -3.72 11.84 11.91
CA SER A 141 -3.19 10.97 10.85
C SER A 141 -4.29 10.52 9.89
N ARG A 142 -5.47 10.14 10.39
CA ARG A 142 -6.62 9.78 9.56
C ARG A 142 -7.08 10.97 8.72
N ALA A 143 -7.24 12.14 9.33
CA ALA A 143 -7.65 13.35 8.61
C ALA A 143 -6.63 13.72 7.53
N SER A 144 -5.32 13.67 7.84
CA SER A 144 -4.25 13.93 6.87
C SER A 144 -4.31 12.95 5.69
N ASN A 145 -4.55 11.66 5.94
CA ASN A 145 -4.77 10.67 4.89
C ASN A 145 -5.97 11.01 3.99
N GLU A 146 -7.07 11.54 4.54
CA GLU A 146 -8.23 11.93 3.74
C GLU A 146 -7.88 13.05 2.72
N PHE A 147 -7.01 13.99 3.08
CA PHE A 147 -6.49 15.00 2.14
C PHE A 147 -5.56 14.38 1.10
N VAL A 148 -4.63 13.55 1.55
CA VAL A 148 -3.66 12.83 0.71
C VAL A 148 -4.38 12.04 -0.40
N TYR A 149 -5.51 11.40 -0.10
CA TYR A 149 -6.32 10.68 -1.10
C TYR A 149 -7.33 11.54 -1.87
N GLY A 150 -7.43 12.84 -1.61
CA GLY A 150 -8.36 13.75 -2.27
C GLY A 150 -9.84 13.56 -1.87
N ILE A 151 -10.10 12.87 -0.76
CA ILE A 151 -11.46 12.60 -0.24
C ILE A 151 -11.92 13.62 0.81
N SER A 152 -11.00 14.42 1.35
CA SER A 152 -11.29 15.54 2.26
C SER A 152 -11.88 16.75 1.52
N LYS A 153 -12.04 17.89 2.22
CA LYS A 153 -12.32 19.20 1.61
C LYS A 153 -11.02 19.99 1.47
N PRO A 154 -10.66 20.51 0.28
CA PRO A 154 -11.40 20.43 -0.97
C PRO A 154 -11.43 18.99 -1.52
N TYR A 155 -12.59 18.60 -2.08
CA TYR A 155 -12.77 17.28 -2.69
C TYR A 155 -12.11 17.28 -4.07
N VAL A 156 -11.17 16.36 -4.30
CA VAL A 156 -10.35 16.30 -5.53
C VAL A 156 -10.49 14.93 -6.20
N PRO A 157 -11.55 14.70 -7.00
CA PRO A 157 -11.80 13.43 -7.67
C PRO A 157 -10.66 12.97 -8.60
N GLU A 158 -9.93 13.92 -9.17
CA GLU A 158 -8.78 13.62 -10.04
C GLU A 158 -7.67 12.92 -9.25
N MET A 159 -7.39 13.35 -8.02
CA MET A 159 -6.41 12.69 -7.13
C MET A 159 -6.79 11.25 -6.82
N ILE A 160 -8.08 11.00 -6.55
CA ILE A 160 -8.61 9.64 -6.30
C ILE A 160 -8.34 8.74 -7.51
N LYS A 161 -8.57 9.25 -8.72
CA LYS A 161 -8.31 8.52 -9.96
C LYS A 161 -6.81 8.25 -10.16
N LEU A 162 -5.95 9.23 -9.89
CA LEU A 162 -4.50 9.07 -10.09
C LEU A 162 -3.89 8.06 -9.11
N ARG A 163 -4.39 7.98 -7.87
CA ARG A 163 -3.86 7.07 -6.85
C ARG A 163 -4.45 5.68 -6.90
N GLY A 164 -5.77 5.54 -7.11
CA GLY A 164 -6.45 4.24 -7.08
C GLY A 164 -6.87 3.70 -8.45
N GLY A 165 -6.98 4.57 -9.46
CA GLY A 165 -7.58 4.25 -10.75
C GLY A 165 -6.79 3.22 -11.55
N SER A 166 -5.46 3.30 -11.54
CA SER A 166 -4.59 2.35 -12.25
C SER A 166 -4.76 0.91 -11.74
N MET A 167 -4.81 0.71 -10.43
CA MET A 167 -5.07 -0.60 -9.83
C MET A 167 -6.47 -1.11 -10.19
N LEU A 168 -7.50 -0.27 -10.04
CA LEU A 168 -8.86 -0.65 -10.38
C LEU A 168 -9.00 -1.02 -11.86
N LYS A 169 -8.39 -0.24 -12.74
CA LYS A 169 -8.35 -0.51 -14.18
C LYS A 169 -7.67 -1.85 -14.47
N ALA A 170 -6.52 -2.12 -13.85
CA ALA A 170 -5.82 -3.40 -14.01
C ALA A 170 -6.66 -4.61 -13.55
N LEU A 171 -7.46 -4.46 -12.47
CA LEU A 171 -8.39 -5.51 -12.02
C LEU A 171 -9.54 -5.71 -13.01
N VAL A 172 -10.19 -4.63 -13.42
CA VAL A 172 -11.31 -4.66 -14.38
C VAL A 172 -10.89 -5.25 -15.72
N ASP A 173 -9.69 -4.88 -16.21
CA ASP A 173 -9.18 -5.40 -17.46
C ASP A 173 -8.91 -6.91 -17.39
N LYS A 174 -8.39 -7.42 -16.27
CA LYS A 174 -8.23 -8.87 -16.06
C LYS A 174 -9.57 -9.60 -16.04
N MET A 175 -10.59 -9.03 -15.41
CA MET A 175 -11.95 -9.61 -15.39
C MET A 175 -12.55 -9.65 -16.79
N ASN A 176 -12.50 -8.54 -17.53
CA ASN A 176 -12.98 -8.46 -18.90
C ASN A 176 -12.24 -9.42 -19.83
N TYR A 177 -10.92 -9.55 -19.64
CA TYR A 177 -10.11 -10.49 -20.40
C TYR A 177 -10.52 -11.94 -20.15
N LYS A 178 -10.78 -12.32 -18.89
CA LYS A 178 -11.30 -13.66 -18.56
C LYS A 178 -12.67 -13.90 -19.19
N ILE A 179 -13.57 -12.92 -19.15
CA ILE A 179 -14.89 -13.01 -19.80
C ILE A 179 -14.75 -13.26 -21.30
N ALA A 180 -13.89 -12.50 -21.98
CA ALA A 180 -13.65 -12.65 -23.41
C ALA A 180 -13.06 -14.04 -23.75
N CYS A 181 -12.13 -14.54 -22.94
CA CYS A 181 -11.50 -15.84 -23.13
C CYS A 181 -12.37 -17.05 -22.77
N ASN A 182 -13.50 -16.83 -22.08
CA ASN A 182 -14.50 -17.87 -21.83
C ASN A 182 -15.57 -17.95 -22.95
N GLN A 183 -15.49 -17.09 -23.98
CA GLN A 183 -16.39 -17.18 -25.13
C GLN A 183 -15.93 -18.28 -26.09
N PRO A 184 -16.83 -19.14 -26.60
CA PRO A 184 -16.48 -20.26 -27.48
C PRO A 184 -15.69 -19.85 -28.73
N GLU A 185 -15.95 -18.64 -29.22
CA GLU A 185 -15.28 -18.04 -30.38
C GLU A 185 -13.77 -17.83 -30.16
N ASN A 186 -13.34 -17.73 -28.91
CA ASN A 186 -11.97 -17.44 -28.50
C ASN A 186 -11.23 -18.64 -27.90
N ASP A 187 -11.84 -19.84 -27.89
CA ASP A 187 -11.28 -21.04 -27.22
C ASP A 187 -9.86 -21.40 -27.70
N ASN A 188 -9.57 -21.20 -28.99
CA ASN A 188 -8.26 -21.49 -29.59
C ASN A 188 -7.36 -20.26 -29.74
N SER A 189 -7.77 -19.13 -29.18
CA SER A 189 -7.01 -17.89 -29.29
C SER A 189 -5.69 -17.99 -28.54
N HIS A 190 -4.58 -17.69 -29.23
CA HIS A 190 -3.24 -17.70 -28.63
C HIS A 190 -3.15 -16.77 -27.41
N HIS A 191 -3.90 -15.67 -27.39
CA HIS A 191 -3.86 -14.73 -26.28
C HIS A 191 -4.53 -15.33 -25.03
N CYS A 192 -5.53 -16.20 -25.14
CA CYS A 192 -6.25 -16.75 -23.99
C CYS A 192 -5.50 -17.86 -23.23
N LYS A 193 -4.43 -18.43 -23.80
CA LYS A 193 -3.72 -19.60 -23.25
C LYS A 193 -3.24 -19.46 -21.81
N TRP A 194 -2.91 -18.25 -21.36
CA TRP A 194 -2.39 -18.03 -20.00
C TRP A 194 -3.50 -17.81 -18.95
N ILE A 195 -4.75 -17.56 -19.37
CA ILE A 195 -5.88 -17.22 -18.50
C ILE A 195 -7.02 -18.25 -18.52
N GLN A 196 -6.84 -19.37 -19.21
CA GLN A 196 -7.83 -20.48 -19.23
C GLN A 196 -8.09 -21.02 -17.81
#